data_AF-A0A420HW57-F1
#
_entry.id   AF-A0A420HW57-F1
#
_cell.length_a   1.000
_cell.length_b   1.000
_cell.length_c   1.000
_cell.angle_alpha   90.00
_cell.angle_beta   90.00
_cell.angle_gamma   90.00
#
_symmetry.space_group_name_H-M   'P 1'
#
loop_
_entity.id
_entity.type
_entity.pdbx_description
1 polymer ?
#
loop_
_entity_poly.entity_id
_entity_poly.type
_entity_poly.pdbx_seq_one_letter_code
_entity_poly.pdbx_strand_id
1 'polypeptide(L)'
;MSATTVTNSIKACSSRVVPVHKKYTLQSYGIWERIRRIFAIAPDRSNGVPLNPQYRNPSPGSNEPFSFIDPVTFPAGDIADNPYWKRDSRRSYPRLSFVTQKDAVGLLKLGSQSAPKIELIGEAGTQALTEVQKESEAGLAAYIRKEEKNGILTMFGKDGLPPFPSGSSLNQKAGKYHLAEENSYPNRWVLSTLYPVLIHDSNFRFESYPCRNFQ
;
A
#
# COMPACT_ATOMS: atom_id res chain seq x y z
N MET A 1 -31.85 -14.93 28.91
CA MET A 1 -30.66 -14.43 28.22
C MET A 1 -29.43 -15.06 28.88
N SER A 2 -28.67 -15.86 28.14
CA SER A 2 -27.66 -16.76 28.71
C SER A 2 -26.43 -15.97 29.20
N ALA A 3 -25.94 -16.31 30.39
CA ALA A 3 -24.82 -15.65 31.06
C ALA A 3 -23.53 -15.57 30.21
N THR A 4 -23.37 -16.48 29.24
CA THR A 4 -22.23 -16.52 28.31
C THR A 4 -22.19 -15.39 27.30
N THR A 5 -23.34 -14.80 26.93
CA THR A 5 -23.39 -13.65 26.01
C THR A 5 -22.95 -12.36 26.68
N VAL A 6 -23.22 -12.23 27.99
CA VAL A 6 -22.83 -11.06 28.80
C VAL A 6 -21.33 -11.04 29.08
N THR A 7 -20.69 -12.20 29.21
CA THR A 7 -19.24 -12.28 29.48
C THR A 7 -18.38 -11.90 28.27
N ASN A 8 -18.87 -12.08 27.05
CA ASN A 8 -18.12 -11.76 25.83
C ASN A 8 -18.18 -10.27 25.47
N SER A 9 -19.32 -9.60 25.71
CA SER A 9 -19.44 -8.15 25.51
C SER A 9 -18.62 -7.33 26.52
N ILE A 10 -18.45 -7.84 27.73
CA ILE A 10 -17.55 -7.24 28.75
C ILE A 10 -16.07 -7.38 28.34
N LYS A 11 -15.69 -8.49 27.68
CA LYS A 11 -14.31 -8.70 27.20
C LYS A 11 -13.94 -7.80 26.01
N ALA A 12 -14.87 -7.49 25.10
CA ALA A 12 -14.61 -6.57 23.98
C ALA A 12 -14.47 -5.10 24.46
N CYS A 13 -15.27 -4.66 25.44
CA CYS A 13 -15.07 -3.34 26.08
C CYS A 13 -13.81 -3.24 26.96
N SER A 14 -13.22 -4.38 27.36
CA SER A 14 -12.03 -4.44 28.22
C SER A 14 -10.72 -4.05 27.51
N SER A 15 -10.68 -4.04 26.17
CA SER A 15 -9.48 -3.63 25.42
C SER A 15 -9.34 -2.10 25.32
N ARG A 16 -10.46 -1.37 25.31
CA ARG A 16 -10.54 0.09 25.09
C ARG A 16 -10.26 0.91 26.35
N VAL A 17 -10.74 0.44 27.50
CA VAL A 17 -10.66 1.18 28.76
C VAL A 17 -9.53 0.61 29.60
N VAL A 18 -8.34 1.21 29.45
CA VAL A 18 -7.17 0.88 30.27
C VAL A 18 -7.33 1.51 31.65
N PRO A 19 -7.24 0.73 32.74
CA PRO A 19 -7.38 1.27 34.09
C PRO A 19 -6.22 2.19 34.44
N VAL A 20 -6.48 3.16 35.31
CA VAL A 20 -5.56 4.24 35.67
C VAL A 20 -4.19 3.75 36.16
N HIS A 21 -4.14 2.66 36.92
CA HIS A 21 -2.89 2.12 37.47
C HIS A 21 -1.95 1.53 36.40
N LYS A 22 -2.45 1.24 35.19
CA LYS A 22 -1.62 0.81 34.04
C LYS A 22 -1.14 2.00 33.19
N LYS A 23 -1.48 3.23 33.56
CA LYS A 23 -1.06 4.45 32.87
C LYS A 23 0.12 5.07 33.60
N TYR A 24 1.15 5.44 32.83
CA TYR A 24 2.38 6.06 33.33
C TYR A 24 2.17 7.54 33.66
N THR A 25 1.27 7.82 34.59
CA THR A 25 0.97 9.17 35.08
C THR A 25 0.90 9.20 36.60
N LEU A 26 1.19 10.35 37.20
CA LEU A 26 1.08 10.58 38.64
C LEU A 26 -0.36 10.37 39.11
N GLN A 27 -0.58 9.61 40.18
CA GLN A 27 -1.91 9.28 40.68
C GLN A 27 -2.18 9.87 42.05
N SER A 28 -3.47 10.07 42.35
CA SER A 28 -3.92 10.32 43.72
C SER A 28 -3.70 9.05 44.58
N TYR A 29 -3.47 9.22 45.88
CA TYR A 29 -3.23 8.12 46.81
C TYR A 29 -4.16 8.20 48.03
N GLY A 30 -4.37 7.05 48.69
CA GLY A 30 -5.14 6.97 49.94
C GLY A 30 -6.59 7.44 49.80
N ILE A 31 -7.02 8.32 50.72
CA ILE A 31 -8.39 8.83 50.77
C ILE A 31 -8.72 9.67 49.53
N TRP A 32 -7.74 10.41 49.00
CA TRP A 32 -7.93 11.25 47.81
C TRP A 32 -8.25 10.45 46.55
N GLU A 33 -7.72 9.23 46.42
CA GLU A 33 -8.06 8.33 45.31
C GLU A 33 -9.50 7.82 45.42
N ARG A 34 -10.01 7.60 46.65
CA ARG A 34 -11.42 7.23 46.86
C ARG A 34 -12.35 8.38 46.50
N ILE A 35 -12.02 9.61 46.91
CA ILE A 35 -12.76 10.82 46.54
C ILE A 35 -12.75 11.00 45.02
N ARG A 36 -11.58 10.90 44.37
CA ARG A 36 -11.45 11.01 42.90
C ARG A 36 -12.35 10.01 42.19
N ARG A 37 -12.38 8.75 42.62
CA ARG A 37 -13.22 7.71 42.00
C ARG A 37 -14.72 7.97 42.13
N ILE A 38 -15.15 8.62 43.22
CA ILE A 38 -16.55 8.96 43.46
C ILE A 38 -16.98 10.16 42.61
N PHE A 39 -16.13 11.19 42.51
CA PHE A 39 -16.49 12.46 41.85
C PHE A 39 -16.08 12.55 40.37
N ALA A 40 -15.24 11.65 39.85
CA ALA A 40 -14.83 11.69 38.45
C ALA A 40 -15.89 11.08 37.52
N ILE A 41 -16.24 11.81 36.44
CA ILE A 41 -17.15 11.35 35.38
C ILE A 41 -16.64 10.05 34.72
N ALA A 42 -15.33 9.94 34.54
CA ALA A 42 -14.67 8.75 34.01
C ALA A 42 -13.47 8.41 34.92
N PRO A 43 -13.62 7.50 35.89
CA PRO A 43 -12.57 7.18 36.85
C PRO A 43 -11.33 6.56 36.20
N ASP A 44 -11.47 6.02 34.98
CA ASP A 44 -10.38 5.49 34.16
C ASP A 44 -9.51 6.57 33.49
N ARG A 45 -9.90 7.84 33.53
CA ARG A 45 -9.12 8.95 32.96
C ARG A 45 -7.93 9.31 33.87
N SER A 46 -6.76 9.52 33.27
CA SER A 46 -5.54 10.00 33.93
C SER A 46 -5.48 11.54 33.97
N ASN A 47 -4.65 12.09 34.86
CA ASN A 47 -4.37 13.54 34.93
C ASN A 47 -3.39 14.04 33.84
N GLY A 48 -2.69 13.13 33.14
CA GLY A 48 -1.75 13.48 32.07
C GLY A 48 -0.40 14.00 32.55
N VAL A 49 -0.09 13.93 33.85
CA VAL A 49 1.20 14.32 34.41
C VAL A 49 2.12 13.10 34.43
N PRO A 50 3.23 13.05 33.66
CA PRO A 50 4.13 11.91 33.64
C PRO A 50 4.79 11.66 35.00
N LEU A 51 5.26 10.45 35.25
CA LEU A 51 6.02 10.11 36.45
C LEU A 51 7.47 10.57 36.30
N ASN A 52 7.88 11.62 37.03
CA ASN A 52 9.25 12.17 36.98
C ASN A 52 10.38 11.12 37.13
N PRO A 53 10.26 10.08 37.97
CA PRO A 53 11.33 9.09 38.13
C PRO A 53 11.54 8.18 36.90
N GLN A 54 10.54 8.03 36.03
CA GLN A 54 10.55 7.11 34.88
C GLN A 54 10.57 7.85 33.54
N TYR A 55 9.89 8.99 33.47
CA TYR A 55 9.81 9.77 32.25
C TYR A 55 11.12 10.53 32.03
N ARG A 56 11.85 10.16 30.97
CA ARG A 56 13.11 10.81 30.58
C ARG A 56 14.19 10.73 31.68
N ASN A 57 14.20 9.64 32.43
CA ASN A 57 15.21 9.33 33.42
C ASN A 57 15.69 7.88 33.23
N PRO A 58 16.97 7.63 32.91
CA PRO A 58 18.08 8.58 32.83
C PRO A 58 17.90 9.64 31.73
N SER A 59 18.57 10.78 31.87
CA SER A 59 18.51 11.82 30.84
C SER A 59 19.10 11.30 29.53
N PRO A 60 18.68 11.79 28.35
CA PRO A 60 19.17 11.25 27.07
C PRO A 60 20.70 11.28 26.91
N GLY A 61 21.38 12.21 27.57
CA GLY A 61 22.85 12.34 27.54
C GLY A 61 23.57 11.59 28.67
N SER A 62 22.86 10.86 29.52
CA SER A 62 23.45 10.06 30.60
C SER A 62 23.90 8.67 30.15
N ASN A 63 23.64 8.29 28.89
CA ASN A 63 24.15 7.06 28.31
C ASN A 63 25.66 7.17 28.10
N GLU A 64 26.36 6.04 28.20
CA GLU A 64 27.80 5.99 27.98
C GLU A 64 28.10 6.36 26.51
N PRO A 65 29.00 7.34 26.24
CA PRO A 65 29.18 7.87 24.88
C PRO A 65 29.54 6.84 23.81
N PHE A 66 30.22 5.74 24.17
CA PHE A 66 30.68 4.71 23.23
C PHE A 66 29.81 3.44 23.23
N SER A 67 28.67 3.46 23.90
CA SER A 67 27.77 2.30 24.01
C SER A 67 26.93 2.08 22.76
N PHE A 68 26.78 3.12 21.93
CA PHE A 68 26.03 3.04 20.69
C PHE A 68 26.90 2.46 19.57
N ILE A 69 26.43 1.35 19.01
CA ILE A 69 27.04 0.69 17.86
C ILE A 69 26.05 0.83 16.70
N ASP A 70 26.50 1.40 15.58
CA ASP A 70 25.68 1.53 14.38
C ASP A 70 25.21 0.14 13.90
N PRO A 71 23.90 -0.10 13.80
CA PRO A 71 23.40 -1.38 13.36
C PRO A 71 23.71 -1.58 11.87
N VAL A 72 24.43 -2.65 11.57
CA VAL A 72 24.67 -3.11 10.21
C VAL A 72 23.77 -4.30 9.90
N THR A 73 23.22 -4.36 8.69
CA THR A 73 22.37 -5.47 8.25
C THR A 73 23.20 -6.47 7.45
N PHE A 74 23.01 -7.77 7.69
CA PHE A 74 23.50 -8.79 6.77
C PHE A 74 22.53 -8.93 5.60
N PRO A 75 22.99 -8.93 4.33
CA PRO A 75 24.39 -9.09 3.87
C PRO A 75 25.20 -7.79 3.66
N ALA A 76 24.62 -6.60 3.86
CA ALA A 76 25.27 -5.34 3.55
C ALA A 76 26.52 -5.01 4.40
N GLY A 77 26.62 -5.54 5.62
CA GLY A 77 27.77 -5.37 6.52
C GLY A 77 28.90 -6.40 6.37
N ASP A 78 28.79 -7.35 5.43
CA ASP A 78 29.84 -8.36 5.22
C ASP A 78 31.11 -7.75 4.59
N ILE A 79 32.28 -8.22 5.04
CA ILE A 79 33.61 -7.72 4.65
C ILE A 79 34.19 -8.53 3.48
N ALA A 80 33.86 -9.81 3.37
CA ALA A 80 34.48 -10.71 2.37
C ALA A 80 33.72 -10.73 1.03
N ASP A 81 32.45 -11.11 1.03
CA ASP A 81 31.70 -11.45 -0.20
C ASP A 81 30.75 -10.34 -0.66
N ASN A 82 31.12 -9.09 -0.37
CA ASN A 82 30.24 -7.94 -0.53
C ASN A 82 30.84 -6.89 -1.48
N PRO A 83 30.99 -7.17 -2.80
CA PRO A 83 31.46 -6.18 -3.77
C PRO A 83 30.37 -5.14 -4.13
N TYR A 84 30.74 -3.86 -4.23
CA TYR A 84 29.77 -2.74 -4.38
C TYR A 84 28.88 -2.85 -5.63
N TRP A 85 29.40 -3.32 -6.75
CA TRP A 85 28.66 -3.40 -8.02
C TRP A 85 27.44 -4.35 -7.96
N LYS A 86 27.45 -5.36 -7.07
CA LYS A 86 26.29 -6.26 -6.86
C LYS A 86 25.16 -5.60 -6.07
N ARG A 87 25.48 -4.61 -5.21
CA ARG A 87 24.52 -3.87 -4.39
C ARG A 87 24.14 -2.50 -4.98
N ASP A 88 24.74 -2.13 -6.11
CA ASP A 88 24.57 -0.80 -6.72
C ASP A 88 23.21 -0.69 -7.43
N SER A 89 22.16 -0.48 -6.64
CA SER A 89 20.79 -0.25 -7.13
C SER A 89 20.64 1.05 -7.93
N ARG A 90 21.52 2.02 -7.67
CA ARG A 90 21.53 3.32 -8.35
C ARG A 90 21.87 3.18 -9.83
N ARG A 91 22.81 2.29 -10.18
CA ARG A 91 23.18 2.02 -11.58
C ARG A 91 22.31 0.96 -12.25
N SER A 92 21.69 0.06 -11.48
CA SER A 92 20.77 -0.96 -12.00
C SER A 92 19.32 -0.47 -12.08
N TYR A 93 19.10 0.81 -12.39
CA TYR A 93 17.75 1.36 -12.53
C TYR A 93 17.06 0.80 -13.79
N PRO A 94 15.74 0.53 -13.75
CA PRO A 94 15.01 0.10 -14.92
C PRO A 94 15.04 1.20 -15.99
N ARG A 95 15.44 0.85 -17.21
CA ARG A 95 15.44 1.80 -18.33
C ARG A 95 14.00 2.07 -18.78
N LEU A 96 13.71 3.33 -19.09
CA LEU A 96 12.44 3.72 -19.67
C LEU A 96 12.34 3.15 -21.09
N SER A 97 11.28 2.39 -21.36
CA SER A 97 10.94 1.91 -22.70
C SER A 97 9.95 2.86 -23.35
N PHE A 98 10.33 3.46 -24.48
CA PHE A 98 9.42 4.21 -25.33
C PHE A 98 9.04 3.32 -26.52
N VAL A 99 7.74 3.17 -26.78
CA VAL A 99 7.23 2.41 -27.92
C VAL A 99 6.60 3.41 -28.87
N THR A 100 7.20 3.58 -30.05
CA THR A 100 6.61 4.42 -31.10
C THR A 100 5.57 3.64 -31.88
N GLN A 101 4.74 4.33 -32.69
CA GLN A 101 3.81 3.65 -33.58
C GLN A 101 4.53 2.71 -34.56
N LYS A 102 5.76 3.05 -34.97
CA LYS A 102 6.56 2.22 -35.86
C LYS A 102 6.98 0.91 -35.20
N ASP A 103 7.44 1.00 -33.96
CA ASP A 103 7.83 -0.16 -33.16
C ASP A 103 6.64 -1.09 -32.90
N ALA A 104 5.46 -0.52 -32.63
CA ALA A 104 4.23 -1.30 -32.45
C ALA A 104 3.84 -2.09 -33.71
N VAL A 105 3.91 -1.47 -34.90
CA VAL A 105 3.67 -2.17 -36.17
C VAL A 105 4.69 -3.29 -36.39
N GLY A 106 5.96 -3.05 -36.07
CA GLY A 106 6.99 -4.08 -36.18
C GLY A 106 6.76 -5.27 -35.26
N LEU A 107 6.37 -5.02 -34.01
CA LEU A 107 6.00 -6.08 -33.06
C LEU A 107 4.79 -6.89 -33.53
N LEU A 108 3.81 -6.24 -34.19
CA LEU A 108 2.63 -6.93 -34.72
C LEU A 108 2.94 -7.79 -35.95
N LYS A 109 3.77 -7.30 -36.87
CA LYS A 109 4.12 -7.99 -38.12
C LYS A 109 5.15 -9.11 -37.91
N LEU A 110 6.23 -8.82 -37.17
CA LEU A 110 7.35 -9.75 -36.98
C LEU A 110 7.20 -10.63 -35.73
N GLY A 111 6.46 -10.15 -34.73
CA GLY A 111 6.36 -10.78 -33.41
C GLY A 111 7.37 -10.21 -32.41
N SER A 112 7.48 -10.90 -31.28
CA SER A 112 8.39 -10.54 -30.18
C SER A 112 9.45 -11.62 -29.98
N GLN A 113 10.48 -11.34 -29.19
CA GLN A 113 11.51 -12.34 -28.89
C GLN A 113 10.94 -13.60 -28.23
N SER A 114 9.88 -13.48 -27.42
CA SER A 114 9.23 -14.63 -26.78
C SER A 114 8.26 -15.38 -27.69
N ALA A 115 7.74 -14.71 -28.73
CA ALA A 115 6.79 -15.27 -29.69
C ALA A 115 7.04 -14.67 -31.09
N PRO A 116 8.02 -15.20 -31.86
CA PRO A 116 8.29 -14.75 -33.22
C PRO A 116 7.22 -15.28 -34.18
N LYS A 117 6.72 -14.43 -35.08
CA LYS A 117 5.79 -14.84 -36.16
C LYS A 117 6.53 -15.25 -37.44
N ILE A 118 7.75 -14.72 -37.63
CA ILE A 118 8.63 -15.00 -38.76
C ILE A 118 10.00 -15.36 -38.21
N GLU A 119 10.65 -16.39 -38.75
CA GLU A 119 12.02 -16.76 -38.39
C GLU A 119 13.00 -15.74 -38.97
N LEU A 120 13.45 -14.81 -38.13
CA LEU A 120 14.38 -13.74 -38.51
C LEU A 120 15.84 -14.21 -38.43
N ILE A 121 16.20 -15.24 -39.19
CA ILE A 121 17.56 -15.80 -39.19
C ILE A 121 18.35 -15.24 -40.39
N GLY A 122 19.50 -14.63 -40.11
CA GLY A 122 20.44 -14.15 -41.13
C GLY A 122 19.96 -12.91 -41.91
N GLU A 123 20.36 -12.83 -43.18
CA GLU A 123 20.15 -11.66 -44.05
C GLU A 123 18.66 -11.42 -44.41
N ALA A 124 17.85 -12.49 -44.42
CA ALA A 124 16.40 -12.37 -44.60
C ALA A 124 15.74 -11.60 -43.43
N GLY A 125 16.29 -11.72 -42.22
CA GLY A 125 15.77 -11.02 -41.04
C GLY A 125 16.06 -9.52 -41.06
N THR A 126 17.24 -9.11 -41.56
CA THR A 126 17.57 -7.69 -41.69
C THR A 126 16.75 -7.03 -42.79
N GLN A 127 16.51 -7.72 -43.90
CA GLN A 127 15.61 -7.24 -44.96
C GLN A 127 14.18 -7.05 -44.44
N ALA A 128 13.63 -8.03 -43.74
CA ALA A 128 12.29 -7.94 -43.14
C ALA A 128 12.15 -6.75 -42.15
N LEU A 129 13.18 -6.45 -41.36
CA LEU A 129 13.20 -5.28 -40.47
C LEU A 129 13.18 -3.96 -41.26
N THR A 130 13.93 -3.87 -42.36
CA THR A 130 13.95 -2.65 -43.20
C THR A 130 12.63 -2.44 -43.96
N GLU A 131 11.97 -3.52 -44.38
CA GLU A 131 10.65 -3.46 -45.02
C GLU A 131 9.59 -2.97 -44.04
N VAL A 132 9.59 -3.52 -42.83
CA VAL A 132 8.72 -3.06 -41.74
C VAL A 132 8.95 -1.58 -41.44
N GLN A 133 10.20 -1.13 -41.42
CA GLN A 133 10.50 0.27 -41.17
C GLN A 133 9.88 1.20 -42.23
N LYS A 134 9.92 0.81 -43.51
CA LYS A 134 9.28 1.55 -44.61
C LYS A 134 7.76 1.51 -44.52
N GLU A 135 7.18 0.33 -44.29
CA GLU A 135 5.72 0.18 -44.17
C GLU A 135 5.14 0.92 -42.97
N SER A 136 5.90 1.00 -41.88
CA SER A 136 5.49 1.67 -40.65
C SER A 136 5.35 3.19 -40.78
N GLU A 137 5.88 3.80 -41.85
CA GLU A 137 5.70 5.22 -42.14
C GLU A 137 4.25 5.58 -42.47
N ALA A 138 3.48 4.64 -43.02
CA ALA A 138 2.05 4.80 -43.25
C ALA A 138 1.22 4.86 -41.94
N GLY A 139 1.85 4.52 -40.81
CA GLY A 139 1.26 4.57 -39.47
C GLY A 139 0.46 3.32 -39.09
N LEU A 140 0.21 3.17 -37.78
CA LEU A 140 -0.46 2.01 -37.20
C LEU A 140 -1.89 1.83 -37.73
N ALA A 141 -2.60 2.92 -37.99
CA ALA A 141 -3.98 2.88 -38.50
C ALA A 141 -4.06 2.25 -39.90
N ALA A 142 -3.07 2.52 -40.76
CA ALA A 142 -3.02 1.93 -42.10
C ALA A 142 -2.74 0.42 -42.03
N TYR A 143 -1.90 -0.02 -41.09
CA TYR A 143 -1.63 -1.44 -40.86
C TYR A 143 -2.88 -2.18 -40.36
N ILE A 144 -3.59 -1.64 -39.37
CA ILE A 144 -4.83 -2.25 -38.83
C ILE A 144 -5.92 -2.36 -39.90
N ARG A 145 -6.02 -1.40 -40.83
CA ARG A 145 -7.00 -1.47 -41.94
C ARG A 145 -6.65 -2.53 -42.98
N LYS A 146 -5.36 -2.85 -43.15
CA LYS A 146 -4.87 -3.84 -44.10
C LYS A 146 -4.96 -5.27 -43.55
N GLU A 147 -4.77 -5.44 -42.25
CA GLU A 147 -4.85 -6.75 -41.60
C GLU A 147 -6.28 -7.27 -41.44
N GLU A 148 -6.46 -8.58 -41.62
CA GLU A 148 -7.74 -9.25 -41.42
C GLU A 148 -8.06 -9.43 -39.93
N LYS A 149 -9.34 -9.63 -39.60
CA LYS A 149 -9.87 -9.70 -38.23
C LYS A 149 -9.09 -10.65 -37.30
N ASN A 150 -8.52 -11.72 -37.84
CA ASN A 150 -7.79 -12.74 -37.08
C ASN A 150 -6.46 -12.23 -36.49
N GLY A 151 -5.74 -11.35 -37.18
CA GLY A 151 -4.49 -10.76 -36.70
C GLY A 151 -4.71 -9.76 -35.55
N ILE A 152 -5.79 -8.98 -35.63
CA ILE A 152 -6.17 -7.97 -34.62
C ILE A 152 -6.67 -8.64 -33.33
N LEU A 153 -7.37 -9.77 -33.43
CA LEU A 153 -7.84 -10.51 -32.24
C LEU A 153 -6.68 -11.00 -31.36
N THR A 154 -5.49 -11.21 -31.92
CA THR A 154 -4.29 -11.55 -31.14
C THR A 154 -3.77 -10.41 -30.27
N MET A 155 -4.21 -9.17 -30.49
CA MET A 155 -3.90 -8.02 -29.64
C MET A 155 -4.73 -7.97 -28.36
N PHE A 156 -5.88 -8.65 -28.36
CA PHE A 156 -6.79 -8.71 -27.24
C PHE A 156 -6.50 -9.93 -26.36
N GLY A 157 -7.20 -10.05 -25.23
CA GLY A 157 -7.11 -11.26 -24.41
C GLY A 157 -7.52 -12.50 -25.21
N LYS A 158 -7.24 -13.71 -24.68
CA LYS A 158 -7.64 -14.98 -25.30
C LYS A 158 -9.15 -15.04 -25.62
N ASP A 159 -9.94 -14.29 -24.85
CA ASP A 159 -11.39 -14.18 -24.98
C ASP A 159 -11.85 -13.08 -25.96
N GLY A 160 -10.93 -12.41 -26.65
CA GLY A 160 -11.22 -11.29 -27.57
C GLY A 160 -11.63 -9.98 -26.88
N LEU A 161 -11.61 -9.95 -25.55
CA LEU A 161 -11.92 -8.78 -24.72
C LEU A 161 -10.69 -7.86 -24.56
N PRO A 162 -10.89 -6.53 -24.43
CA PRO A 162 -9.82 -5.61 -24.07
C PRO A 162 -9.19 -5.99 -22.73
N PRO A 163 -7.87 -5.83 -22.56
CA PRO A 163 -7.22 -6.09 -21.29
C PRO A 163 -7.76 -5.13 -20.22
N PHE A 164 -7.99 -5.65 -19.01
CA PHE A 164 -8.29 -4.81 -17.86
C PHE A 164 -7.11 -3.90 -17.53
N PRO A 165 -7.35 -2.72 -16.92
CA PRO A 165 -6.27 -1.87 -16.46
C PRO A 165 -5.36 -2.66 -15.50
N SER A 166 -4.06 -2.55 -15.72
CA SER A 166 -3.03 -3.22 -14.93
C SER A 166 -3.10 -2.72 -13.49
N GLY A 167 -3.63 -3.56 -12.59
CA GLY A 167 -3.88 -3.19 -11.19
C GLY A 167 -5.18 -3.76 -10.63
N SER A 168 -6.22 -3.89 -11.46
CA SER A 168 -7.53 -4.41 -10.99
C SER A 168 -7.50 -5.89 -10.59
N SER A 169 -6.54 -6.66 -11.12
CA SER A 169 -6.36 -8.09 -10.78
C SER A 169 -5.35 -8.34 -9.66
N LEU A 170 -4.46 -7.38 -9.35
CA LEU A 170 -3.37 -7.54 -8.39
C LEU A 170 -3.86 -7.60 -6.94
N ASN A 171 -5.10 -7.19 -6.69
CA ASN A 171 -5.62 -6.97 -5.36
C ASN A 171 -7.05 -7.53 -5.21
N GLN A 172 -7.26 -8.80 -5.54
CA GLN A 172 -8.52 -9.53 -5.25
C GLN A 172 -8.93 -9.48 -3.75
N LYS A 173 -8.00 -9.10 -2.86
CA LYS A 173 -8.25 -8.90 -1.43
C LYS A 173 -8.52 -7.44 -1.01
N ALA A 174 -8.34 -6.44 -1.88
CA ALA A 174 -8.41 -5.03 -1.51
C ALA A 174 -9.82 -4.46 -1.31
N GLY A 175 -10.88 -5.25 -1.54
CA GLY A 175 -12.27 -4.82 -1.38
C GLY A 175 -13.02 -5.48 -0.21
N LYS A 176 -12.36 -6.29 0.62
CA LYS A 176 -13.04 -6.94 1.76
C LYS A 176 -13.17 -5.95 2.91
N TYR A 177 -14.26 -5.18 2.89
CA TYR A 177 -14.68 -4.40 4.04
C TYR A 177 -15.16 -5.35 5.13
N HIS A 178 -14.38 -5.48 6.19
CA HIS A 178 -14.85 -6.03 7.44
C HIS A 178 -15.38 -4.86 8.27
N LEU A 179 -16.69 -4.84 8.51
CA LEU A 179 -17.23 -4.05 9.61
C LEU A 179 -16.61 -4.64 10.87
N ALA A 180 -15.64 -3.94 11.46
CA ALA A 180 -15.14 -4.30 12.77
C ALA A 180 -16.34 -4.26 13.74
N GLU A 181 -16.45 -5.26 14.61
CA GLU A 181 -17.44 -5.28 15.71
C GLU A 181 -17.32 -4.01 16.58
N GLU A 182 -16.12 -3.42 16.60
CA GLU A 182 -15.78 -2.19 17.29
C GLU A 182 -15.76 -1.00 16.31
N ASN A 183 -16.94 -0.44 16.02
CA ASN A 183 -17.05 0.80 15.24
C ASN A 183 -16.57 2.00 16.08
N SER A 184 -15.79 2.94 15.51
CA SER A 184 -15.22 4.07 16.30
C SER A 184 -16.31 4.97 16.89
N TYR A 185 -17.49 4.96 16.27
CA TYR A 185 -18.70 5.63 16.72
C TYR A 185 -19.86 4.63 16.82
N PRO A 186 -20.79 4.82 17.77
CA PRO A 186 -22.00 4.01 17.81
C PRO A 186 -22.86 4.23 16.56
N ASN A 187 -23.60 3.19 16.15
CA ASN A 187 -24.38 3.12 14.90
C ASN A 187 -25.43 4.23 14.69
N ARG A 188 -25.69 5.06 15.70
CA ARG A 188 -26.56 6.25 15.60
C ARG A 188 -25.94 7.36 14.75
N TRP A 189 -24.61 7.42 14.68
CA TRP A 189 -23.90 8.44 13.90
C TRP A 189 -23.64 7.91 12.50
N VAL A 190 -24.03 8.69 11.47
CA VAL A 190 -23.84 8.36 10.05
C VAL A 190 -22.40 8.70 9.63
N LEU A 191 -21.44 8.20 10.39
CA LEU A 191 -20.02 8.35 10.10
C LEU A 191 -19.44 6.96 9.84
N SER A 192 -19.15 6.67 8.59
CA SER A 192 -18.45 5.46 8.20
C SER A 192 -16.99 5.58 8.65
N THR A 193 -16.59 4.73 9.60
CA THR A 193 -15.16 4.60 9.93
C THR A 193 -14.53 3.68 8.90
N LEU A 194 -14.31 4.24 7.72
CA LEU A 194 -13.43 3.63 6.75
C LEU A 194 -12.03 3.75 7.34
N TYR A 195 -11.48 2.66 7.87
CA TYR A 195 -10.05 2.50 7.92
C TYR A 195 -9.61 2.08 6.53
N PRO A 196 -9.06 2.99 5.70
CA PRO A 196 -8.27 2.53 4.58
C PRO A 196 -7.05 1.84 5.18
N VAL A 197 -6.90 0.54 4.91
CA VAL A 197 -5.53 0.02 4.74
C VAL A 197 -5.04 0.75 3.50
N LEU A 198 -4.36 1.89 3.70
CA LEU A 198 -3.94 2.80 2.64
C LEU A 198 -3.08 2.05 1.62
N ILE A 199 -3.66 1.77 0.47
CA ILE A 199 -2.94 1.66 -0.78
C ILE A 199 -3.58 2.71 -1.69
N HIS A 200 -2.75 3.67 -2.10
CA HIS A 200 -3.13 4.88 -2.84
C HIS A 200 -4.07 4.59 -4.02
N ASP A 201 -5.33 5.03 -3.94
CA ASP A 201 -6.25 5.13 -5.08
C ASP A 201 -6.69 6.59 -5.24
N SER A 202 -6.31 7.18 -6.38
CA SER A 202 -6.46 8.60 -6.73
C SER A 202 -7.82 8.97 -7.33
N ASN A 203 -8.91 8.30 -6.95
CA ASN A 203 -10.24 8.50 -7.54
C ASN A 203 -11.37 8.66 -6.51
N PHE A 204 -11.10 9.36 -5.41
CA PHE A 204 -12.16 9.76 -4.48
C PHE A 204 -12.72 11.13 -4.88
N ARG A 205 -13.90 11.14 -5.51
CA ARG A 205 -14.68 12.35 -5.76
C ARG A 205 -15.41 12.72 -4.47
N PHE A 206 -15.03 13.83 -3.85
CA PHE A 206 -15.75 14.42 -2.73
C PHE A 206 -17.06 15.02 -3.25
N GLU A 207 -18.19 14.39 -2.93
CA GLU A 207 -19.49 15.03 -3.07
C GLU A 207 -19.75 15.80 -1.77
N SER A 208 -19.56 17.12 -1.83
CA SER A 208 -19.73 18.05 -0.71
C SER A 208 -21.21 18.19 -0.38
N TYR A 209 -21.68 17.60 0.71
CA TYR A 209 -22.98 17.93 1.29
C TYR A 209 -22.86 19.19 2.16
N PRO A 210 -23.76 20.18 2.03
CA PRO A 210 -23.66 21.45 2.73
C PRO A 210 -23.92 21.26 4.24
N CYS A 211 -23.02 21.82 5.05
CA CYS A 211 -23.17 21.95 6.49
C CYS A 211 -24.47 22.68 6.83
N ARG A 212 -25.43 21.98 7.46
CA ARG A 212 -26.54 22.67 8.14
C ARG A 212 -26.00 23.31 9.41
N ASN A 213 -26.01 24.65 9.43
CA ASN A 213 -25.86 25.45 10.63
C ASN A 213 -26.94 25.04 11.65
N PHE A 214 -26.51 24.66 12.85
CA PHE A 214 -27.36 24.66 14.04
C PHE A 214 -27.00 25.90 14.86
N GLN A 215 -27.99 26.78 15.00
CA GLN A 215 -28.08 27.81 16.05
C GLN A 215 -28.17 27.15 17.42
#